data_AF-A0A5Q0C869-F1
#
_entry.id   AF-A0A5Q0C869-F1
#
_cell.length_a   1.000
_cell.length_b   1.000
_cell.length_c   1.000
_cell.angle_alpha   90.00
_cell.angle_beta   90.00
_cell.angle_gamma   90.00
#
_symmetry.space_group_name_H-M   'P 1'
#
loop_
_entity.id
_entity.type
_entity.pdbx_description
1 polymer ?
#
loop_
_entity_poly.entity_id
_entity_poly.type
_entity_poly.pdbx_seq_one_letter_code
_entity_poly.pdbx_strand_id
1 'polypeptide(L)'
;MRFGIFVAITLGFPFFVYGVIEITGARGTGGAAGALALVIGLYLKPLIYLQFALSLLRISIRRARALGISPLIGISVTLLVLADFAFGISFGSFWAVGFSLGILAMPLPVSLLMAAITVVTLSLLKDFDEPPANGRFERLYQLWSAALFVSVAICLLRILPYVSIVLFGSTSIAIAASRAVAFLNYVLIYPFGQPLVFAALSAALIVAWRRPPEAGGPSANDPSSGRQTPMFGQRAG
;
A
#
# COMPACT_ATOMS: atom_id res chain seq x y z
N MET A 1 9.22 -5.17 12.41
CA MET A 1 10.56 -4.55 12.49
C MET A 1 10.82 -3.47 11.43
N ARG A 2 10.65 -3.68 10.12
CA ARG A 2 11.06 -2.69 9.10
C ARG A 2 10.28 -1.37 9.07
N PHE A 3 8.98 -1.38 9.34
CA PHE A 3 8.21 -0.14 9.52
C PHE A 3 8.74 0.68 10.70
N GLY A 4 9.05 0.02 11.83
CA GLY A 4 9.72 0.65 12.97
C GLY A 4 11.11 1.20 12.63
N ILE A 5 11.88 0.50 11.79
CA ILE A 5 13.16 1.00 11.27
C ILE A 5 12.95 2.25 10.40
N PHE A 6 11.96 2.25 9.51
CA PHE A 6 11.66 3.44 8.69
C PHE A 6 11.24 4.63 9.55
N VAL A 7 10.39 4.42 10.55
CA VAL A 7 10.01 5.45 11.51
C VAL A 7 11.23 5.94 12.29
N ALA A 8 12.07 5.04 12.79
CA ALA A 8 13.29 5.39 13.52
C ALA A 8 14.28 6.16 12.66
N ILE A 9 14.50 5.76 11.40
CA ILE A 9 15.35 6.49 10.44
C ILE A 9 14.75 7.86 10.15
N THR A 10 13.44 7.95 9.94
CA THR A 10 12.74 9.23 9.64
C THR A 10 12.84 10.21 10.80
N LEU A 11 12.61 9.74 12.03
CA LEU A 11 12.74 10.56 13.25
C LEU A 11 14.20 10.86 13.62
N GLY A 12 15.11 9.94 13.30
CA GLY A 12 16.56 10.08 13.51
C GLY A 12 17.24 10.98 12.48
N PHE A 13 16.62 11.19 11.32
CA PHE A 13 17.22 11.93 10.20
C PHE A 13 17.67 13.36 10.56
N PRO A 14 16.88 14.19 11.29
CA PRO A 14 17.34 15.51 11.71
C PRO A 14 18.61 15.46 12.58
N PHE A 15 18.71 14.48 13.48
CA PHE A 15 19.88 14.29 14.34
C PHE A 15 21.10 13.82 13.56
N PHE A 16 20.90 12.96 12.56
CA PHE A 16 21.96 12.56 11.64
C PHE A 16 22.53 13.76 10.88
N VAL A 17 21.65 14.60 10.30
CA VAL A 17 22.09 15.82 9.59
C VAL A 17 22.83 16.77 10.53
N TYR A 18 22.34 16.95 11.75
CA TYR A 18 23.01 17.75 12.77
C TYR A 18 24.43 17.24 13.08
N GLY A 19 24.60 15.93 13.27
CA GLY A 19 25.91 15.32 13.49
C GLY A 19 26.88 15.54 12.33
N VAL A 20 26.41 15.45 11.09
CA VAL A 20 27.25 15.71 9.90
C VAL A 20 27.69 17.17 9.84
N ILE A 21 26.81 18.12 10.17
CA ILE A 21 27.15 19.55 10.22
C ILE A 21 28.23 19.81 11.27
N GLU A 22 28.13 19.17 12.44
CA GLU A 22 29.09 19.35 13.53
C GLU A 22 30.46 18.77 13.17
N ILE A 23 30.53 17.55 12.60
CA ILE A 23 31.79 16.89 12.21
C ILE A 23 32.49 17.64 11.08
N THR A 24 31.73 18.21 10.13
CA THR A 24 32.29 18.93 8.97
C THR A 24 32.71 20.36 9.31
N GLY A 25 32.43 20.85 10.52
CA GLY A 25 32.72 22.23 10.93
C GLY A 25 31.90 23.28 10.18
N ALA A 26 30.88 22.87 9.40
CA ALA A 26 30.10 23.74 8.53
C ALA A 26 29.32 24.83 9.29
N ARG A 27 29.18 24.66 10.61
CA ARG A 27 28.57 25.62 11.54
C ARG A 27 29.33 26.96 11.62
N GLY A 28 30.65 26.95 11.43
CA GLY A 28 31.49 28.16 11.49
C GLY A 28 31.51 28.98 10.20
N THR A 29 30.96 28.45 9.11
CA THR A 29 30.97 29.07 7.78
C THR A 29 29.54 29.51 7.41
N GLY A 30 29.33 30.82 7.29
CA GLY A 30 28.01 31.42 7.03
C GLY A 30 27.30 30.75 5.84
N GLY A 31 26.12 30.17 6.10
CA GLY A 31 25.28 29.51 5.08
C GLY A 31 25.68 28.08 4.69
N ALA A 32 26.90 27.62 4.96
CA ALA A 32 27.37 26.29 4.55
C ALA A 32 26.61 25.15 5.26
N ALA A 33 26.30 25.31 6.55
CA ALA A 33 25.49 24.35 7.29
C ALA A 33 24.09 24.16 6.66
N GLY A 34 23.48 25.24 6.19
CA GLY A 34 22.18 25.20 5.51
C GLY A 34 22.25 24.52 4.15
N ALA A 35 23.28 24.85 3.35
CA ALA A 35 23.51 24.22 2.06
C ALA A 35 23.80 22.72 2.20
N LEU A 36 24.63 22.33 3.17
CA LEU A 36 24.94 20.93 3.46
C LEU A 36 23.69 20.16 3.91
N ALA A 37 22.90 20.73 4.81
CA ALA A 37 21.62 20.15 5.23
C ALA A 37 20.66 19.95 4.05
N LEU A 38 20.60 20.93 3.14
CA LEU A 38 19.78 20.87 1.95
C LEU A 38 20.25 19.75 1.01
N VAL A 39 21.54 19.69 0.70
CA VAL A 39 22.12 18.65 -0.17
C VAL A 39 21.87 17.26 0.40
N ILE A 40 22.14 17.04 1.70
CA ILE A 40 21.87 15.76 2.35
C ILE A 40 20.38 15.43 2.31
N GLY A 41 19.51 16.40 2.61
CA GLY A 41 18.06 16.25 2.50
C GLY A 41 17.60 15.87 1.09
N LEU A 42 18.15 16.53 0.07
CA LEU A 42 17.73 16.39 -1.31
C LEU A 42 18.15 15.04 -1.92
N TYR A 43 19.31 14.49 -1.53
CA TYR A 43 19.81 13.24 -2.11
C TYR A 43 19.57 12.01 -1.24
N LEU A 44 19.76 12.13 0.08
CA LEU A 44 19.71 10.95 0.96
C LEU A 44 18.28 10.49 1.23
N LYS A 45 17.33 11.40 1.39
CA LYS A 45 15.93 11.02 1.67
C LYS A 45 15.24 10.28 0.52
N PRO A 46 15.34 10.72 -0.74
CA PRO A 46 14.87 9.94 -1.88
C PRO A 46 15.35 8.49 -1.85
N LEU A 47 16.63 8.28 -1.54
CA LEU A 47 17.22 6.94 -1.46
C LEU A 47 16.66 6.13 -0.31
N ILE A 48 16.54 6.73 0.89
CA ILE A 48 15.92 6.07 2.06
C ILE A 48 14.47 5.67 1.75
N TYR A 49 13.70 6.58 1.14
CA TYR A 49 12.29 6.32 0.83
C TYR A 49 12.13 5.26 -0.25
N LEU A 50 12.95 5.30 -1.30
CA LEU A 50 12.97 4.27 -2.34
C LEU A 50 13.35 2.90 -1.76
N GLN A 51 14.38 2.85 -0.91
CA GLN A 51 14.78 1.63 -0.23
C GLN A 51 13.66 1.08 0.67
N PHE A 52 12.93 1.97 1.36
CA PHE A 52 11.76 1.59 2.15
C PHE A 52 10.66 0.97 1.27
N ALA A 53 10.28 1.63 0.18
CA ALA A 53 9.28 1.12 -0.76
C ALA A 53 9.68 -0.25 -1.33
N LEU A 54 10.92 -0.40 -1.80
CA LEU A 54 11.45 -1.67 -2.30
C LEU A 54 11.51 -2.76 -1.23
N SER A 55 11.77 -2.39 0.03
CA SER A 55 11.78 -3.34 1.14
C SER A 55 10.39 -3.92 1.43
N LEU A 56 9.32 -3.15 1.18
CA LEU A 56 7.94 -3.57 1.31
C LEU A 56 7.52 -4.51 0.19
N LEU A 57 7.99 -4.28 -1.05
CA LEU A 57 7.68 -5.11 -2.21
C LEU A 57 7.86 -6.60 -1.93
N ARG A 58 9.07 -6.98 -1.48
CA ARG A 58 9.39 -8.39 -1.22
C ARG A 58 8.53 -8.98 -0.10
N ILE A 59 8.22 -8.21 0.94
CA ILE A 59 7.41 -8.68 2.08
C ILE A 59 5.96 -8.86 1.65
N SER A 60 5.37 -7.85 1.00
CA SER A 60 3.98 -7.86 0.58
C SER A 60 3.72 -8.94 -0.46
N ILE A 61 4.64 -9.17 -1.41
CA ILE A 61 4.54 -10.29 -2.36
C ILE A 61 4.60 -11.64 -1.63
N ARG A 62 5.55 -11.81 -0.70
CA ARG A 62 5.67 -13.06 0.07
C ARG A 62 4.42 -13.33 0.88
N ARG A 63 3.86 -12.30 1.53
CA ARG A 63 2.63 -12.42 2.32
C ARG A 63 1.43 -12.73 1.43
N ALA A 64 1.28 -12.06 0.29
CA ALA A 64 0.21 -12.35 -0.67
C ALA A 64 0.29 -13.82 -1.15
N ARG A 65 1.48 -14.33 -1.46
CA ARG A 65 1.67 -15.74 -1.85
C ARG A 65 1.36 -16.71 -0.71
N ALA A 66 1.75 -16.40 0.53
CA ALA A 66 1.45 -17.23 1.69
C ALA A 66 -0.07 -17.35 1.94
N LEU A 67 -0.83 -16.30 1.61
CA LEU A 67 -2.29 -16.29 1.69
C LEU A 67 -2.98 -16.91 0.46
N GLY A 68 -2.24 -17.41 -0.53
CA GLY A 68 -2.81 -17.95 -1.77
C GLY A 68 -3.48 -16.91 -2.69
N ILE A 69 -3.27 -15.61 -2.45
CA ILE A 69 -3.85 -14.52 -3.24
C ILE A 69 -2.85 -13.99 -4.29
N SER A 70 -3.34 -13.14 -5.20
CA SER A 70 -2.53 -12.64 -6.31
C SER A 70 -1.30 -11.86 -5.82
N PRO A 71 -0.08 -12.16 -6.31
CA PRO A 71 1.14 -11.43 -5.94
C PRO A 71 1.11 -9.97 -6.43
N LEU A 72 0.23 -9.63 -7.38
CA LEU A 72 0.04 -8.26 -7.84
C LEU A 72 -0.38 -7.32 -6.71
N ILE A 73 -1.12 -7.82 -5.70
CA ILE A 73 -1.49 -7.05 -4.50
C ILE A 73 -0.23 -6.54 -3.77
N GLY A 74 0.82 -7.37 -3.70
CA GLY A 74 2.09 -6.97 -3.08
C GLY A 74 2.83 -5.89 -3.88
N ILE A 75 2.72 -5.91 -5.21
CA ILE A 75 3.25 -4.87 -6.09
C ILE A 75 2.46 -3.58 -5.91
N SER A 76 1.13 -3.66 -5.84
CA SER A 76 0.23 -2.53 -5.60
C SER A 76 0.60 -1.74 -4.35
N VAL A 77 0.95 -2.41 -3.24
CA VAL A 77 1.44 -1.74 -2.01
C VAL A 77 2.64 -0.84 -2.30
N THR A 78 3.60 -1.33 -3.09
CA THR A 78 4.83 -0.59 -3.39
C THR A 78 4.53 0.61 -4.28
N LEU A 79 3.67 0.43 -5.29
CA LEU A 79 3.24 1.52 -6.16
C LEU A 79 2.49 2.62 -5.39
N LEU A 80 1.63 2.23 -4.44
CA LEU A 80 0.92 3.17 -3.58
C LEU A 80 1.87 3.97 -2.67
N VAL A 81 2.92 3.35 -2.12
CA VAL A 81 3.96 4.07 -1.37
C VAL A 81 4.70 5.05 -2.28
N LEU A 82 5.12 4.62 -3.47
CA LEU A 82 5.83 5.47 -4.42
C LEU A 82 4.98 6.62 -4.96
N ALA A 83 3.65 6.48 -4.99
CA ALA A 83 2.76 7.54 -5.43
C ALA A 83 2.79 8.78 -4.54
N ASP A 84 3.08 8.61 -3.25
CA ASP A 84 3.27 9.72 -2.29
C ASP A 84 4.75 10.02 -2.05
N PHE A 85 5.60 9.84 -3.07
CA PHE A 85 7.04 10.11 -3.00
C PHE A 85 7.35 11.53 -2.50
N ALA A 86 6.63 12.54 -2.99
CA ALA A 86 6.79 13.93 -2.56
C ALA A 86 6.56 14.10 -1.05
N PHE A 87 5.57 13.41 -0.49
CA PHE A 87 5.34 13.38 0.95
C PHE A 87 6.47 12.65 1.68
N GLY A 88 6.89 11.49 1.18
CA GLY A 88 7.98 10.70 1.76
C GLY A 88 9.29 11.48 1.91
N ILE A 89 9.66 12.27 0.91
CA ILE A 89 10.90 13.07 0.94
C ILE A 89 10.76 14.37 1.76
N SER A 90 9.55 14.85 1.98
CA SER A 90 9.31 16.08 2.77
C SER A 90 9.04 15.80 4.25
N PHE A 91 8.35 14.71 4.56
CA PHE A 91 7.92 14.37 5.92
C PHE A 91 9.10 14.08 6.85
N GLY A 92 9.23 14.82 7.96
CA GLY A 92 10.38 14.71 8.87
C GLY A 92 11.69 15.28 8.32
N SER A 93 11.63 16.10 7.26
CA SER A 93 12.79 16.89 6.82
C SER A 93 13.05 18.05 7.77
N PHE A 94 14.27 18.59 7.74
CA PHE A 94 14.56 19.87 8.38
C PHE A 94 13.67 20.97 7.75
N TRP A 95 13.23 21.93 8.57
CA TRP A 95 12.26 22.97 8.18
C TRP A 95 12.60 23.68 6.88
N ALA A 96 13.87 24.03 6.67
CA ALA A 96 14.31 24.70 5.44
C ALA A 96 14.01 23.86 4.18
N VAL A 97 14.28 22.55 4.22
CA VAL A 97 13.99 21.64 3.11
C VAL A 97 12.47 21.46 2.93
N GLY A 98 11.72 21.35 4.03
CA GLY A 98 10.27 21.28 3.99
C GLY A 98 9.62 22.51 3.34
N PHE A 99 10.09 23.71 3.68
CA PHE A 99 9.62 24.95 3.05
C PHE A 99 10.01 25.04 1.57
N SER A 100 11.24 24.69 1.22
CA SER A 100 11.69 24.65 -0.18
C SER A 100 10.87 23.67 -1.03
N LEU A 101 10.39 22.58 -0.43
CA LEU A 101 9.53 21.58 -1.09
C LEU A 101 8.04 21.88 -0.95
N GLY A 102 7.66 23.01 -0.35
CA GLY A 102 6.26 23.44 -0.25
C GLY A 102 5.40 22.61 0.71
N ILE A 103 5.93 22.20 1.87
CA ILE A 103 5.24 21.33 2.83
C ILE A 103 3.85 21.84 3.26
N LEU A 104 3.63 23.17 3.23
CA LEU A 104 2.34 23.79 3.57
C LEU A 104 1.24 23.55 2.53
N ALA A 105 1.61 23.33 1.26
CA ALA A 105 0.67 23.06 0.17
C ALA A 105 0.60 21.56 -0.19
N MET A 106 1.24 20.71 0.62
CA MET A 106 1.36 19.30 0.32
C MET A 106 0.02 18.59 0.54
N PRO A 107 -0.51 17.86 -0.46
CA PRO A 107 -1.76 17.13 -0.31
C PRO A 107 -1.59 16.00 0.71
N LEU A 108 -2.72 15.62 1.31
CA LEU A 108 -2.78 14.49 2.25
C LEU A 108 -2.28 13.20 1.55
N PRO A 109 -1.38 12.42 2.18
CA PRO A 109 -0.75 11.23 1.56
C PRO A 109 -1.71 10.03 1.58
N VAL A 110 -2.78 10.12 0.79
CA VAL A 110 -3.83 9.10 0.72
C VAL A 110 -3.29 7.78 0.16
N SER A 111 -2.38 7.82 -0.80
CA SER A 111 -1.79 6.62 -1.40
C SER A 111 -1.01 5.81 -0.35
N LEU A 112 -0.23 6.49 0.48
CA LEU A 112 0.52 5.94 1.60
C LEU A 112 -0.42 5.38 2.68
N LEU A 113 -1.52 6.08 2.98
CA LEU A 113 -2.55 5.59 3.89
C LEU A 113 -3.19 4.29 3.38
N MET A 114 -3.51 4.23 2.08
CA MET A 114 -4.05 3.04 1.41
C MET A 114 -3.05 1.88 1.41
N ALA A 115 -1.76 2.16 1.21
CA ALA A 115 -0.70 1.17 1.34
C ALA A 115 -0.63 0.62 2.78
N ALA A 116 -0.70 1.50 3.78
CA ALA A 116 -0.70 1.12 5.19
C ALA A 116 -1.91 0.24 5.52
N ILE A 117 -3.12 0.62 5.09
CA ILE A 117 -4.34 -0.17 5.25
C ILE A 117 -4.13 -1.56 4.61
N THR A 118 -3.62 -1.62 3.38
CA THR A 118 -3.38 -2.88 2.68
C THR A 118 -2.39 -3.78 3.43
N VAL A 119 -1.28 -3.22 3.91
CA VAL A 119 -0.29 -3.97 4.70
C VAL A 119 -0.89 -4.50 6.00
N VAL A 120 -1.70 -3.69 6.69
CA VAL A 120 -2.42 -4.11 7.91
C VAL A 120 -3.40 -5.24 7.58
N THR A 121 -4.18 -5.10 6.51
CA THR A 121 -5.11 -6.15 6.04
C THR A 121 -4.37 -7.46 5.78
N LEU A 122 -3.33 -7.45 4.95
CA LEU A 122 -2.52 -8.64 4.65
C LEU A 122 -1.88 -9.27 5.90
N SER A 123 -1.56 -8.46 6.91
CA SER A 123 -0.99 -8.95 8.18
C SER A 123 -2.05 -9.58 9.08
N LEU A 124 -3.30 -9.11 9.02
CA LEU A 124 -4.40 -9.57 9.87
C LEU A 124 -5.18 -10.75 9.29
N LEU A 125 -5.08 -11.00 7.99
CA LEU A 125 -5.53 -12.25 7.37
C LEU A 125 -4.66 -13.41 7.89
N LYS A 126 -5.30 -14.48 8.35
CA LYS A 126 -4.65 -15.73 8.78
C LYS A 126 -4.22 -16.57 7.58
N ASP A 127 -3.14 -17.33 7.73
CA ASP A 127 -2.78 -18.40 6.80
C ASP A 127 -3.72 -19.59 7.08
N PHE A 128 -4.41 -20.10 6.07
CA PHE A 128 -5.20 -21.34 6.16
C PHE A 128 -4.75 -22.29 5.06
N ASP A 129 -4.69 -23.58 5.38
CA ASP A 129 -4.41 -24.63 4.40
C ASP A 129 -5.58 -24.79 3.40
N GLU A 130 -6.80 -24.42 3.82
CA GLU A 130 -7.98 -24.40 2.95
C GLU A 130 -8.66 -23.02 2.97
N PRO A 131 -8.95 -22.44 1.79
CA PRO A 131 -9.66 -21.17 1.70
C PRO A 131 -11.08 -21.32 2.29
N PRO A 132 -11.57 -20.35 3.08
CA PRO A 132 -12.90 -20.42 3.64
C PRO A 132 -13.92 -20.53 2.51
N ALA A 133 -14.67 -21.64 2.49
CA ALA A 133 -15.73 -21.93 1.53
C ALA A 133 -16.98 -21.07 1.77
N ASN A 134 -16.81 -19.75 1.80
CA ASN A 134 -17.88 -18.79 2.00
C ASN A 134 -17.91 -17.80 0.83
N GLY A 135 -18.93 -17.89 -0.03
CA GLY A 135 -19.09 -17.01 -1.19
C GLY A 135 -19.15 -15.51 -0.84
N ARG A 136 -19.42 -15.17 0.43
CA ARG A 136 -19.32 -13.79 0.92
C ARG A 136 -17.88 -13.28 0.95
N PHE A 137 -16.92 -14.12 1.34
CA PHE A 137 -15.51 -13.73 1.37
C PHE A 137 -15.00 -13.45 -0.05
N GLU A 138 -15.34 -14.32 -1.01
CA GLU A 138 -14.93 -14.16 -2.40
C GLU A 138 -15.44 -12.84 -2.99
N ARG A 139 -16.72 -12.50 -2.78
CA ARG A 139 -17.28 -11.21 -3.22
C ARG A 139 -16.58 -10.02 -2.56
N LEU A 140 -16.33 -10.09 -1.25
CA LEU A 140 -15.61 -9.02 -0.54
C LEU A 140 -14.17 -8.87 -1.03
N TYR A 141 -13.48 -9.97 -1.32
CA TYR A 141 -12.15 -9.96 -1.88
C TYR A 141 -12.13 -9.36 -3.29
N GLN A 142 -13.09 -9.72 -4.15
CA GLN A 142 -13.23 -9.13 -5.48
C GLN A 142 -13.46 -7.61 -5.40
N LEU A 143 -14.39 -7.16 -4.55
CA LEU A 143 -14.65 -5.73 -4.35
C LEU A 143 -13.43 -4.99 -3.77
N TRP A 144 -12.76 -5.58 -2.78
CA TRP A 144 -11.56 -5.01 -2.17
C TRP A 144 -10.40 -4.92 -3.16
N SER A 145 -10.17 -5.98 -3.94
CA SER A 145 -9.12 -6.01 -4.97
C SER A 145 -9.40 -5.01 -6.09
N ALA A 146 -10.64 -4.90 -6.56
CA ALA A 146 -11.05 -3.91 -7.53
C ALA A 146 -10.80 -2.49 -7.00
N ALA A 147 -11.20 -2.20 -5.76
CA ALA A 147 -10.93 -0.91 -5.12
C ALA A 147 -9.43 -0.62 -5.00
N LEU A 148 -8.61 -1.63 -4.67
CA LEU A 148 -7.15 -1.49 -4.64
C LEU A 148 -6.58 -1.16 -6.03
N PHE A 149 -6.97 -1.90 -7.08
CA PHE A 149 -6.46 -1.66 -8.43
C PHE A 149 -6.92 -0.33 -9.02
N VAL A 150 -8.17 0.09 -8.76
CA VAL A 150 -8.65 1.44 -9.09
C VAL A 150 -7.80 2.49 -8.38
N SER A 151 -7.48 2.28 -7.10
CA SER A 151 -6.61 3.18 -6.35
C SER A 151 -5.22 3.29 -6.95
N VAL A 152 -4.62 2.15 -7.34
CA VAL A 152 -3.32 2.12 -8.03
C VAL A 152 -3.40 2.84 -9.38
N ALA A 153 -4.45 2.63 -10.17
CA ALA A 153 -4.61 3.31 -11.46
C ALA A 153 -4.67 4.84 -11.30
N ILE A 154 -5.43 5.33 -10.31
CA ILE A 154 -5.48 6.77 -9.96
C ILE A 154 -4.10 7.27 -9.54
N CYS A 155 -3.36 6.48 -8.75
CA CYS A 155 -2.01 6.84 -8.32
C CYS A 155 -1.03 6.92 -9.49
N LEU A 156 -1.07 5.97 -10.42
CA LEU A 156 -0.26 6.01 -11.64
C LEU A 156 -0.58 7.23 -12.49
N LEU A 157 -1.86 7.60 -12.60
CA LEU A 157 -2.29 8.82 -13.29
C LEU A 157 -1.72 10.09 -12.63
N ARG A 158 -1.52 10.10 -11.31
CA ARG A 158 -0.90 11.22 -10.58
C ARG A 158 0.61 11.30 -10.76
N ILE A 159 1.27 10.17 -10.96
CA ILE A 159 2.71 10.12 -11.24
C ILE A 159 2.98 10.52 -12.70
N LEU A 160 2.02 10.28 -13.60
CA LEU A 160 2.17 10.46 -15.04
C LEU A 160 2.64 11.86 -15.47
N PRO A 161 2.14 13.00 -14.94
CA PRO A 161 2.65 14.33 -15.29
C PRO A 161 4.15 14.50 -15.05
N TYR A 162 4.66 13.97 -13.93
CA TYR A 162 6.07 14.09 -13.59
C TYR A 162 6.92 13.25 -14.53
N VAL A 163 6.49 12.01 -14.79
CA VAL A 163 7.15 11.11 -15.72
C VAL A 163 7.13 11.67 -17.14
N SER A 164 6.02 12.29 -17.57
CA SER A 164 5.88 12.80 -18.93
C SER A 164 6.77 14.01 -19.20
N ILE A 165 6.92 14.89 -18.21
CA ILE A 165 7.83 16.04 -18.30
C ILE A 165 9.29 15.55 -18.32
N VAL A 166 9.66 14.63 -17.43
CA VAL A 166 11.05 14.16 -17.30
C VAL A 166 11.50 13.29 -18.47
N LEU A 167 10.67 12.34 -18.92
CA LEU A 167 11.07 11.37 -19.95
C LEU A 167 10.77 11.85 -21.38
N PHE A 168 9.68 12.59 -21.58
CA PHE A 168 9.20 12.95 -22.92
C PHE A 168 9.21 14.45 -23.19
N GLY A 169 9.50 15.30 -22.19
CA GLY A 169 9.41 16.76 -22.31
C GLY A 169 8.00 17.26 -22.63
N SER A 170 6.97 16.42 -22.44
CA SER A 170 5.61 16.71 -22.91
C SER A 170 4.75 17.35 -21.83
N THR A 171 4.44 18.63 -22.03
CA THR A 171 3.50 19.38 -21.18
C THR A 171 2.04 19.02 -21.47
N SER A 172 1.71 18.63 -22.70
CA SER A 172 0.34 18.26 -23.09
C SER A 172 -0.17 17.03 -22.31
N ILE A 173 0.67 16.00 -22.17
CA ILE A 173 0.32 14.80 -21.39
C ILE A 173 0.15 15.16 -19.92
N ALA A 174 1.03 16.01 -19.37
CA ALA A 174 0.95 16.47 -18.00
C ALA A 174 -0.35 17.23 -17.71
N ILE A 175 -0.75 18.12 -18.62
CA ILE A 175 -2.01 18.89 -18.50
C ILE A 175 -3.22 17.95 -18.58
N ALA A 176 -3.25 17.03 -19.54
CA ALA A 176 -4.35 16.09 -19.71
C ALA A 176 -4.51 15.19 -18.47
N ALA A 177 -3.42 14.62 -17.97
CA ALA A 177 -3.41 13.81 -16.76
C ALA A 177 -3.85 14.61 -15.53
N SER A 178 -3.38 15.86 -15.39
CA SER A 178 -3.78 16.74 -14.28
C SER A 178 -5.28 17.05 -14.29
N ARG A 179 -5.87 17.28 -15.47
CA ARG A 179 -7.33 17.48 -15.63
C ARG A 179 -8.11 16.22 -15.27
N ALA A 180 -7.64 15.05 -15.71
CA ALA A 180 -8.27 13.78 -15.39
C ALA A 180 -8.23 13.50 -13.87
N VAL A 181 -7.10 13.76 -13.21
CA VAL A 181 -6.97 13.67 -11.75
C VAL A 181 -7.92 14.65 -11.05
N ALA A 182 -8.03 15.90 -11.50
CA ALA A 182 -8.95 16.87 -10.91
C ALA A 182 -10.41 16.41 -10.99
N PHE A 183 -10.83 15.88 -12.15
CA PHE A 183 -12.17 15.31 -12.33
C PHE A 183 -12.41 14.10 -11.40
N LEU A 184 -11.45 13.18 -11.32
CA LEU A 184 -11.55 12.01 -10.45
C LEU A 184 -11.62 12.41 -8.97
N ASN A 185 -10.83 13.40 -8.55
CA ASN A 185 -10.85 13.90 -7.18
C ASN A 185 -12.23 14.46 -6.81
N TYR A 186 -12.88 15.16 -7.75
CA TYR A 186 -14.25 15.67 -7.58
C TYR A 186 -15.26 14.52 -7.42
N VAL A 187 -15.23 13.54 -8.33
CA VAL A 187 -16.19 12.42 -8.33
C VAL A 187 -16.01 11.50 -7.11
N LEU A 188 -14.78 11.26 -6.67
CA LEU A 188 -14.48 10.32 -5.59
C LEU A 188 -14.54 10.93 -4.18
N ILE A 189 -14.95 12.20 -4.05
CA ILE A 189 -14.94 12.95 -2.79
C ILE A 189 -13.54 12.82 -2.13
N TYR A 190 -12.51 12.98 -2.96
CA TYR A 190 -11.12 12.93 -2.53
C TYR A 190 -10.82 14.17 -1.65
N PRO A 191 -10.04 14.05 -0.55
CA PRO A 191 -9.18 12.93 -0.17
C PRO A 191 -9.81 11.84 0.70
N PHE A 192 -11.02 12.01 1.22
CA PHE A 192 -11.52 11.17 2.32
C PHE A 192 -12.41 10.01 1.90
N GLY A 193 -13.21 10.16 0.83
CA GLY A 193 -14.20 9.15 0.43
C GLY A 193 -13.55 7.80 0.12
N GLN A 194 -12.56 7.80 -0.77
CA GLN A 194 -11.85 6.60 -1.21
C GLN A 194 -11.16 5.82 -0.06
N PRO A 195 -10.32 6.43 0.81
CA PRO A 195 -9.69 5.68 1.88
C PRO A 195 -10.68 5.17 2.93
N LEU A 196 -11.78 5.88 3.20
CA LEU A 196 -12.82 5.39 4.12
C LEU A 196 -13.51 4.14 3.57
N VAL A 197 -13.93 4.16 2.30
CA VAL A 197 -14.55 2.99 1.65
C VAL A 197 -13.58 1.81 1.64
N PHE A 198 -12.30 2.06 1.31
CA PHE A 198 -11.29 1.01 1.29
C PHE A 198 -10.97 0.44 2.67
N ALA A 199 -10.93 1.29 3.71
CA ALA A 199 -10.80 0.85 5.09
C ALA A 199 -12.00 0.00 5.53
N ALA A 200 -13.23 0.39 5.15
CA ALA A 200 -14.44 -0.37 5.46
C ALA A 200 -14.43 -1.74 4.78
N LEU A 201 -14.05 -1.81 3.49
CA LEU A 201 -13.87 -3.07 2.76
C LEU A 201 -12.79 -3.95 3.39
N SER A 202 -11.67 -3.35 3.79
CA SER A 202 -10.56 -4.05 4.47
C SER A 202 -11.02 -4.66 5.80
N ALA A 203 -11.74 -3.89 6.62
CA ALA A 203 -12.29 -4.37 7.89
C ALA A 203 -13.34 -5.48 7.65
N ALA A 204 -14.24 -5.30 6.68
CA ALA A 204 -15.23 -6.31 6.33
C ALA A 204 -14.59 -7.62 5.85
N LEU A 205 -13.51 -7.52 5.06
CA LEU A 205 -12.73 -8.66 4.59
C LEU A 205 -12.09 -9.41 5.76
N ILE A 206 -11.45 -8.70 6.70
CA ILE A 206 -10.85 -9.28 7.91
C ILE A 206 -11.90 -9.97 8.77
N VAL A 207 -13.06 -9.33 8.98
CA VAL A 207 -14.17 -9.90 9.76
C VAL A 207 -14.73 -11.14 9.09
N ALA A 208 -14.96 -11.11 7.77
CA ALA A 208 -15.43 -12.27 7.03
C ALA A 208 -14.44 -13.43 7.06
N TRP A 209 -13.14 -13.15 6.99
CA TRP A 209 -12.06 -14.13 7.10
C TRP A 209 -11.95 -14.78 8.48
N ARG A 210 -12.32 -14.05 9.55
CA ARG A 210 -12.23 -14.54 10.94
C ARG A 210 -13.44 -15.32 11.41
N ARG A 211 -14.58 -15.23 10.72
CA ARG A 211 -15.77 -15.98 11.10
C ARG A 211 -15.53 -17.47 10.82
N PRO A 212 -15.79 -18.36 11.79
CA PRO A 212 -15.69 -19.80 11.54
C PRO A 212 -16.66 -20.20 10.42
N PRO A 213 -16.36 -21.26 9.65
CA PRO A 213 -17.34 -21.86 8.75
C PRO A 213 -18.60 -22.14 9.55
N GLU A 214 -19.76 -21.65 9.10
CA GLU A 214 -21.02 -21.97 9.76
C GLU A 214 -21.14 -23.50 9.80
N ALA A 215 -21.23 -24.06 11.01
CA ALA A 215 -21.22 -25.49 11.28
C ALA A 215 -22.49 -26.24 10.78
N GLY A 216 -23.14 -25.75 9.72
CA GLY A 216 -24.43 -26.25 9.23
C GLY A 216 -24.52 -26.47 7.72
N GLY A 217 -23.44 -26.30 6.96
CA GLY A 217 -23.40 -26.74 5.56
C GLY A 217 -23.21 -28.26 5.50
N PRO A 218 -23.99 -29.02 4.71
CA PRO A 218 -23.80 -30.46 4.58
C PRO A 218 -22.35 -30.74 4.18
N SER A 219 -21.62 -31.42 5.09
CA SER A 219 -20.25 -31.84 4.83
C SER A 219 -20.26 -32.71 3.58
N ALA A 220 -19.48 -32.35 2.56
CA ALA A 220 -19.25 -33.21 1.39
C ALA A 220 -18.64 -34.57 1.79
N ASN A 221 -18.21 -34.71 3.04
CA ASN A 221 -17.71 -35.92 3.67
C ASN A 221 -18.70 -36.50 4.70
N ASP A 222 -20.02 -36.32 4.55
CA ASP A 222 -20.98 -37.09 5.34
C ASP A 222 -21.14 -38.51 4.73
N PRO A 223 -20.54 -39.55 5.31
CA PRO A 223 -20.58 -40.92 4.77
C PRO A 223 -21.97 -41.57 4.88
N SER A 224 -22.97 -40.87 5.41
CA SER A 224 -24.31 -41.40 5.63
C SER A 224 -25.19 -41.51 4.38
N SER A 225 -24.78 -40.93 3.24
CA SER A 225 -25.56 -41.01 1.98
C SER A 225 -25.27 -42.24 1.09
N GLY A 226 -24.32 -43.11 1.49
CA GLY A 226 -23.83 -44.21 0.64
C GLY A 226 -24.34 -45.62 0.94
N ARG A 227 -25.26 -45.83 1.89
CA ARG A 227 -25.80 -47.19 2.20
C ARG A 227 -27.27 -47.32 1.80
N GLN A 228 -27.51 -47.39 0.49
CA GLN A 228 -28.66 -48.12 -0.04
C GLN A 228 -28.16 -49.45 -0.58
N THR A 229 -28.10 -50.47 0.28
CA THR A 229 -28.00 -51.87 -0.13
C THR A 229 -29.39 -52.34 -0.57
N PRO A 230 -29.63 -52.66 -1.86
CA PRO A 230 -30.80 -53.45 -2.23
C PRO A 230 -30.60 -54.87 -1.71
N MET A 231 -31.27 -55.20 -0.61
CA MET A 231 -31.31 -56.55 -0.05
C MET A 231 -32.42 -57.35 -0.72
N PHE A 232 -32.34 -57.63 -2.03
CA PHE A 232 -33.17 -58.67 -2.65
C PHE A 232 -32.56 -59.21 -3.95
N GLY A 233 -32.39 -60.53 -3.99
CA GLY A 233 -32.58 -61.29 -5.23
C GLY A 233 -31.33 -61.83 -5.90
N GLN A 234 -30.72 -62.87 -5.33
CA GLN A 234 -30.03 -63.88 -6.13
C GLN A 234 -30.77 -65.21 -5.96
N ARG A 235 -31.58 -65.55 -6.97
CA ARG A 235 -32.18 -66.88 -7.16
C ARG A 235 -31.33 -67.67 -8.16
N ALA A 236 -31.09 -68.92 -7.76
CA ALA A 236 -30.72 -70.13 -8.48
C ALA A 236 -30.53 -70.10 -10.01
N GLY A 237 -29.49 -70.83 -10.44
CA GLY A 237 -29.21 -71.30 -11.79
C GLY A 237 -27.89 -72.06 -11.80
#